data_AF-A0A7Y5KPP4-F1
#
_entry.id   AF-A0A7Y5KPP4-F1
#
_cell.length_a   1.000
_cell.length_b   1.000
_cell.length_c   1.000
_cell.angle_alpha   90.00
_cell.angle_beta   90.00
_cell.angle_gamma   90.00
#
_symmetry.space_group_name_H-M   'P 1'
#
loop_
_entity.id
_entity.type
_entity.pdbx_description
1 polymer ?
#
loop_
_entity_poly.entity_id
_entity_poly.type
_entity_poly.pdbx_seq_one_letter_code
_entity_poly.pdbx_strand_id
1 'polypeptide(L)'
;MTPQTFHRGEGPAPRPTDWNLPNALTVLRFLLVPVYAVLLFQDGGHEPWWRFWAWVVFALAAVTDGVDGKLARRRGEITNFGKVADPIADKALTGTAFIGLSILGVVWWWVTVVILVRELGITVLRFVVIRHGVMPAGRGGKLKTMLQTLSLGSLTLPLWVWPLSGVLTTIAYVLLGAALVMTVLSGVDYVFKAARLRETSERTRLRRAARAAEREARLAQRTHWTTREGGDASASPRGATSTSSSGVGPVPPEKTPNRD
;
A
#
# COMPACT_ATOMS: atom_id res chain seq x y z
N MET A 1 7.09 20.09 -65.02
CA MET A 1 8.21 19.35 -64.41
C MET A 1 8.22 19.67 -62.92
N THR A 2 7.56 18.85 -62.11
CA THR A 2 7.48 19.02 -60.65
C THR A 2 8.45 18.01 -60.02
N PRO A 3 9.39 18.43 -59.16
CA PRO A 3 10.32 17.48 -58.55
C PRO A 3 9.59 16.65 -57.48
N GLN A 4 9.63 15.34 -57.66
CA GLN A 4 9.22 14.33 -56.67
C GLN A 4 10.17 14.40 -55.48
N THR A 5 9.70 14.88 -54.33
CA THR A 5 10.44 14.80 -53.07
C THR A 5 10.35 13.38 -52.53
N PHE A 6 11.46 12.62 -52.62
CA PHE A 6 11.60 11.33 -51.96
C PHE A 6 11.52 11.50 -50.44
N HIS A 7 10.41 11.05 -49.82
CA HIS A 7 10.37 10.82 -48.38
C HIS A 7 11.33 9.68 -48.04
N ARG A 8 12.53 10.04 -47.58
CA ARG A 8 13.50 9.09 -47.02
C ARG A 8 12.84 8.47 -45.79
N GLY A 9 12.50 7.18 -45.87
CA GLY A 9 11.90 6.45 -44.77
C GLY A 9 12.74 6.60 -43.51
N GLU A 10 12.15 7.18 -42.47
CA GLU A 10 12.68 7.11 -41.13
C GLU A 10 12.60 5.63 -40.73
N GLY A 11 13.73 4.92 -40.83
CA GLY A 11 13.84 3.58 -40.27
C GLY A 11 13.48 3.63 -38.78
N PRO A 12 12.84 2.58 -38.22
CA PRO A 12 12.44 2.57 -36.83
C PRO A 12 13.63 2.93 -35.95
N ALA A 13 13.47 3.97 -35.11
CA ALA A 13 14.51 4.43 -34.20
C ALA A 13 15.15 3.23 -33.48
N PRO A 14 16.49 3.18 -33.36
CA PRO A 14 17.16 2.04 -32.74
C PRO A 14 16.55 1.79 -31.38
N ARG A 15 16.01 0.57 -31.18
CA ARG A 15 15.46 0.15 -29.89
C ARG A 15 16.60 0.29 -28.88
N PRO A 16 16.43 1.04 -27.78
CA PRO A 16 17.44 1.08 -26.74
C PRO A 16 17.70 -0.35 -26.29
N THR A 17 18.94 -0.79 -26.40
CA THR A 17 19.38 -2.13 -26.02
C THR A 17 18.94 -2.43 -24.59
N ASP A 18 18.42 -3.64 -24.33
CA ASP A 18 17.94 -4.06 -23.01
C ASP A 18 19.01 -4.05 -21.90
N TRP A 19 20.27 -3.85 -22.31
CA TRP A 19 21.45 -3.65 -21.47
C TRP A 19 21.79 -2.18 -21.33
N ASN A 20 21.10 -1.52 -20.39
CA ASN A 20 21.50 -0.20 -19.92
C ASN A 20 22.18 -0.35 -18.54
N LEU A 21 23.14 0.52 -18.24
CA LEU A 21 23.85 0.56 -16.95
C LEU A 21 22.92 0.42 -15.73
N PRO A 22 21.72 1.06 -15.68
CA PRO A 22 20.78 0.89 -14.57
C PRO A 22 20.32 -0.56 -14.37
N ASN A 23 20.09 -1.32 -15.44
CA ASN A 23 19.66 -2.71 -15.36
C ASN A 23 20.75 -3.60 -14.75
N ALA A 24 22.00 -3.41 -15.17
CA ALA A 24 23.15 -4.14 -14.63
C ALA A 24 23.31 -3.91 -13.12
N LEU A 25 23.02 -2.70 -12.64
CA LEU A 25 23.11 -2.34 -11.23
C LEU A 25 21.95 -2.92 -10.40
N THR A 26 20.74 -2.96 -10.97
CA THR A 26 19.61 -3.66 -10.34
C THR A 26 19.89 -5.15 -10.21
N VAL A 27 20.46 -5.78 -11.25
CA VAL A 27 20.89 -7.19 -11.22
C VAL A 27 22.01 -7.41 -10.20
N LEU A 28 23.03 -6.54 -10.19
CA LEU A 28 24.10 -6.59 -9.19
C LEU A 28 23.51 -6.54 -7.78
N ARG A 29 22.55 -5.64 -7.51
CA ARG A 29 21.90 -5.57 -6.19
C ARG A 29 21.19 -6.86 -5.82
N PHE A 30 20.47 -7.47 -6.77
CA PHE A 30 19.84 -8.77 -6.54
C PHE A 30 20.84 -9.86 -6.17
N LEU A 31 22.05 -9.82 -6.73
CA LEU A 31 23.13 -10.73 -6.36
C LEU A 31 23.76 -10.38 -5.01
N LEU A 32 23.83 -9.10 -4.64
CA LEU A 32 24.36 -8.66 -3.35
C LEU A 32 23.45 -9.05 -2.17
N VAL A 33 22.14 -9.19 -2.35
CA VAL A 33 21.21 -9.60 -1.29
C VAL A 33 21.52 -10.99 -0.70
N PRO A 34 21.63 -12.08 -1.49
CA PRO A 34 22.01 -13.38 -0.95
C PRO A 34 23.44 -13.40 -0.42
N VAL A 35 24.37 -12.67 -1.05
CA VAL A 35 25.74 -12.51 -0.53
C VAL A 35 25.73 -11.87 0.87
N TYR A 36 24.95 -10.80 1.05
CA TYR A 36 24.73 -10.17 2.34
C TYR A 36 24.19 -11.17 3.36
N ALA A 37 23.16 -11.95 3.00
CA ALA A 37 22.58 -12.95 3.90
C ALA A 37 23.61 -14.01 4.34
N VAL A 38 24.38 -14.55 3.39
CA VAL A 38 25.42 -15.55 3.68
C VAL A 38 26.46 -14.97 4.64
N LEU A 39 26.98 -13.77 4.36
CA LEU A 39 27.96 -13.12 5.23
C LEU A 39 27.39 -12.79 6.62
N LEU A 40 26.12 -12.39 6.69
CA LEU A 40 25.46 -12.04 7.94
C LEU A 40 25.32 -13.24 8.88
N PHE A 41 25.08 -14.44 8.32
CA PHE A 41 24.89 -15.67 9.10
C PHE A 41 26.16 -16.53 9.23
N GLN A 42 27.23 -16.18 8.52
CA GLN A 42 28.49 -16.91 8.58
C GLN A 42 29.00 -16.97 10.03
N ASP A 43 29.47 -18.15 10.43
CA ASP A 43 29.95 -18.45 11.79
C ASP A 43 28.95 -18.03 12.89
N GLY A 44 27.66 -18.24 12.62
CA GLY A 44 26.56 -17.92 13.54
C GLY A 44 26.23 -16.42 13.61
N GLY A 45 26.87 -15.58 12.80
CA GLY A 45 26.57 -14.15 12.71
C GLY A 45 27.05 -13.31 13.90
N HIS A 46 27.99 -13.82 14.69
CA HIS A 46 28.61 -13.10 15.82
C HIS A 46 30.09 -12.78 15.60
N GLU A 47 30.69 -13.37 14.57
CA GLU A 47 32.08 -13.16 14.23
C GLU A 47 32.25 -11.75 13.58
N PRO A 48 33.15 -10.89 14.10
CA PRO A 48 33.26 -9.51 13.64
C PRO A 48 33.71 -9.34 12.18
N TRP A 49 34.58 -10.22 11.69
CA TRP A 49 35.10 -10.15 10.32
C TRP A 49 33.98 -10.32 9.28
N TRP A 50 33.14 -11.34 9.45
CA TRP A 50 31.99 -11.60 8.58
C TRP A 50 30.93 -10.52 8.70
N ARG A 51 30.68 -10.00 9.91
CA ARG A 51 29.79 -8.87 10.15
C ARG A 51 30.27 -7.59 9.47
N PHE A 52 31.56 -7.34 9.45
CA PHE A 52 32.15 -6.21 8.73
C PHE A 52 31.94 -6.36 7.22
N TRP A 53 32.20 -7.53 6.64
CA TRP A 53 31.95 -7.77 5.21
C TRP A 53 30.47 -7.74 4.85
N ALA A 54 29.58 -8.25 5.69
CA ALA A 54 28.14 -8.10 5.53
C ALA A 54 27.75 -6.62 5.50
N TRP A 55 28.31 -5.81 6.39
CA TRP A 55 28.09 -4.36 6.39
C TRP A 55 28.61 -3.69 5.10
N VAL A 56 29.80 -4.06 4.63
CA VAL A 56 30.35 -3.53 3.36
C VAL A 56 29.40 -3.84 2.19
N VAL A 57 28.93 -5.09 2.08
CA VAL A 57 27.99 -5.50 1.02
C VAL A 57 26.67 -4.74 1.14
N PHE A 58 26.13 -4.60 2.35
CA PHE A 58 24.91 -3.83 2.59
C PHE A 58 25.08 -2.35 2.19
N ALA A 59 26.21 -1.74 2.59
CA ALA A 59 26.51 -0.35 2.29
C ALA A 59 26.68 -0.12 0.78
N LEU A 60 27.40 -1.01 0.09
CA LEU A 60 27.55 -0.96 -1.37
C LEU A 60 26.19 -1.06 -2.05
N ALA A 61 25.38 -2.06 -1.69
CA ALA A 61 24.06 -2.26 -2.27
C ALA A 61 23.12 -1.05 -2.06
N ALA A 62 23.17 -0.43 -0.88
CA ALA A 62 22.38 0.77 -0.54
C ALA A 62 22.88 2.04 -1.26
N VAL A 63 24.19 2.24 -1.38
CA VAL A 63 24.77 3.40 -2.09
C VAL A 63 24.49 3.32 -3.58
N THR A 64 24.67 2.14 -4.18
CA THR A 64 24.34 1.88 -5.59
C THR A 64 22.88 2.25 -5.91
N ASP A 65 21.93 1.99 -5.01
CA ASP A 65 20.54 2.46 -5.18
C ASP A 65 20.40 3.99 -5.25
N GLY A 66 21.00 4.69 -4.29
CA GLY A 66 20.86 6.13 -4.17
C GLY A 66 21.55 6.92 -5.30
N VAL A 67 22.67 6.41 -5.79
CA VAL A 67 23.49 7.06 -6.84
C VAL A 67 22.88 6.81 -8.22
N ASP A 68 22.57 5.56 -8.55
CA ASP A 68 22.21 5.19 -9.91
C ASP A 68 20.76 5.51 -10.25
N GLY A 69 19.86 5.50 -9.25
CA GLY A 69 18.51 6.02 -9.44
C GLY A 69 18.50 7.50 -9.87
N LYS A 70 19.50 8.30 -9.45
CA LYS A 70 19.63 9.70 -9.90
C LYS A 70 20.25 9.79 -11.30
N LEU A 71 21.21 8.91 -11.63
CA LEU A 71 21.87 8.91 -12.92
C LEU A 71 20.93 8.42 -14.04
N ALA A 72 20.17 7.35 -13.79
CA ALA A 72 19.18 6.82 -14.72
C ALA A 72 18.08 7.84 -15.05
N ARG A 73 17.60 8.57 -14.04
CA ARG A 73 16.60 9.65 -14.23
C ARG A 73 17.15 10.83 -15.04
N ARG A 74 18.45 11.10 -14.98
CA ARG A 74 19.10 12.19 -15.74
C ARG A 74 19.39 11.80 -17.19
N ARG A 75 19.60 10.52 -17.47
CA ARG A 75 19.93 10.00 -18.82
C ARG A 75 18.71 9.58 -19.64
N GLY A 76 17.52 9.49 -19.03
CA GLY A 76 16.28 9.09 -19.73
C GLY A 76 16.21 7.60 -20.09
N GLU A 77 17.19 6.80 -19.67
CA GLU A 77 17.33 5.37 -19.96
C GLU A 77 16.47 4.51 -19.01
N ILE A 78 15.17 4.80 -18.92
CA ILE A 78 14.26 4.10 -18.02
C ILE A 78 13.62 2.92 -18.75
N THR A 79 14.11 1.70 -18.49
CA THR A 79 13.53 0.47 -19.06
C THR A 79 12.29 0.02 -18.29
N ASN A 80 11.38 -0.73 -18.94
CA ASN A 80 10.20 -1.27 -18.27
C ASN A 80 10.57 -2.35 -17.23
N PHE A 81 11.65 -3.09 -17.45
CA PHE A 81 12.19 -4.04 -16.49
C PHE A 81 12.66 -3.34 -15.20
N GLY A 82 13.50 -2.30 -15.32
CA GLY A 82 14.01 -1.56 -14.17
C GLY A 82 12.89 -0.96 -13.31
N LYS A 83 11.80 -0.47 -13.92
CA LYS A 83 10.63 0.06 -13.19
C LYS A 83 9.99 -0.94 -12.23
N VAL A 84 10.02 -2.24 -12.55
CA VAL A 84 9.44 -3.30 -11.73
C VAL A 84 10.49 -3.92 -10.81
N ALA A 85 11.71 -4.09 -11.30
CA ALA A 85 12.81 -4.70 -10.58
C ALA A 85 13.33 -3.83 -9.41
N ASP A 86 13.41 -2.51 -9.58
CA ASP A 86 13.94 -1.60 -8.56
C ASP A 86 13.17 -1.66 -7.22
N PRO A 87 11.81 -1.56 -7.19
CA PRO A 87 11.07 -1.63 -5.93
C PRO A 87 11.11 -2.99 -5.23
N ILE A 88 11.48 -4.05 -5.95
CA ILE A 88 11.64 -5.41 -5.42
C ILE A 88 13.04 -5.54 -4.82
N ALA A 89 14.09 -5.14 -5.56
CA ALA A 89 15.47 -5.19 -5.10
C ALA A 89 15.68 -4.33 -3.85
N ASP A 90 15.11 -3.11 -3.82
CA ASP A 90 15.15 -2.20 -2.68
C ASP A 90 14.60 -2.86 -1.40
N LYS A 91 13.50 -3.61 -1.51
CA LYS A 91 12.91 -4.32 -0.36
C LYS A 91 13.53 -5.65 -0.04
N ALA A 92 14.13 -6.31 -1.03
CA ALA A 92 14.83 -7.56 -0.79
C ALA A 92 16.01 -7.32 0.16
N LEU A 93 16.79 -6.25 -0.05
CA LEU A 93 17.91 -5.92 0.83
C LEU A 93 17.46 -5.54 2.24
N THR A 94 16.57 -4.55 2.37
CA THR A 94 16.10 -4.10 3.69
C THR A 94 15.32 -5.20 4.41
N GLY A 95 14.50 -5.95 3.69
CA GLY A 95 13.78 -7.10 4.22
C GLY A 95 14.69 -8.20 4.75
N THR A 96 15.73 -8.56 3.98
CA THR A 96 16.75 -9.52 4.41
C THR A 96 17.48 -9.04 5.65
N ALA A 97 17.85 -7.76 5.72
CA ALA A 97 18.50 -7.19 6.89
C ALA A 97 17.61 -7.21 8.14
N PHE A 98 16.34 -6.82 8.05
CA PHE A 98 15.42 -6.90 9.18
C PHE A 98 15.23 -8.33 9.68
N ILE A 99 14.93 -9.25 8.76
CA ILE A 99 14.72 -10.66 9.10
C ILE A 99 15.99 -11.25 9.69
N GLY A 100 17.13 -11.02 9.05
CA GLY A 100 18.42 -11.54 9.50
C GLY A 100 18.84 -11.01 10.86
N LEU A 101 18.75 -9.70 11.08
CA LEU A 101 19.06 -9.10 12.37
C LEU A 101 18.07 -9.53 13.46
N SER A 102 16.80 -9.82 13.13
CA SER A 102 15.86 -10.40 14.08
C SER A 102 16.17 -11.85 14.44
N ILE A 103 16.62 -12.67 13.47
CA ILE A 103 17.08 -14.04 13.73
C ILE A 103 18.30 -14.02 14.67
N LEU A 104 19.22 -13.08 14.47
CA LEU A 104 20.41 -12.89 15.33
C LEU A 104 20.10 -12.22 16.68
N GLY A 105 18.82 -11.95 16.98
CA GLY A 105 18.39 -11.34 18.24
C GLY A 105 18.74 -9.85 18.40
N VAL A 106 19.22 -9.19 17.35
CA VAL A 106 19.60 -7.76 17.35
C VAL A 106 18.38 -6.86 17.22
N VAL A 107 17.35 -7.29 16.48
CA VAL A 107 16.10 -6.51 16.29
C VAL A 107 14.91 -7.31 16.77
N TRP A 108 14.06 -6.71 17.61
CA TRP A 108 12.83 -7.37 18.07
C TRP A 108 11.88 -7.70 16.91
N TRP A 109 11.37 -8.94 16.90
CA TRP A 109 10.49 -9.44 15.83
C TRP A 109 9.26 -8.56 15.58
N TRP A 110 8.67 -7.99 16.63
CA TRP A 110 7.50 -7.11 16.46
C TRP A 110 7.84 -5.83 15.67
N VAL A 111 9.05 -5.28 15.80
CA VAL A 111 9.52 -4.14 15.00
C VAL A 111 9.64 -4.53 13.54
N THR A 112 10.30 -5.66 13.28
CA THR A 112 10.46 -6.22 11.94
C THR A 112 9.12 -6.46 11.26
N VAL A 113 8.18 -7.12 11.93
CA VAL A 113 6.84 -7.39 11.39
C VAL A 113 6.10 -6.09 11.04
N VAL A 114 6.07 -5.11 11.96
CA VAL A 114 5.39 -3.83 11.72
C VAL A 114 5.96 -3.11 10.50
N ILE A 115 7.29 -3.05 10.39
CA ILE A 115 7.97 -2.38 9.28
C ILE A 115 7.71 -3.10 7.95
N LEU A 116 7.90 -4.42 7.90
CA LEU A 116 7.75 -5.21 6.67
C LEU A 116 6.30 -5.22 6.17
N VAL A 117 5.33 -5.43 7.06
CA VAL A 117 3.90 -5.41 6.70
C VAL A 117 3.52 -4.06 6.10
N ARG A 118 3.96 -2.95 6.72
CA ARG A 118 3.70 -1.61 6.19
C ARG A 118 4.37 -1.39 4.83
N GLU A 119 5.60 -1.84 4.64
CA GLU A 119 6.36 -1.64 3.39
C GLU A 119 5.82 -2.44 2.21
N LEU A 120 5.48 -3.70 2.45
CA LEU A 120 4.81 -4.55 1.47
C LEU A 120 3.40 -4.03 1.19
N GLY A 121 2.63 -3.68 2.22
CA GLY A 121 1.27 -3.17 2.09
C GLY A 121 1.16 -1.89 1.25
N ILE A 122 2.04 -0.90 1.48
CA ILE A 122 2.08 0.33 0.67
C ILE A 122 2.52 0.05 -0.76
N THR A 123 3.36 -0.95 -0.97
CA THR A 123 3.80 -1.30 -2.32
C THR A 123 2.69 -1.94 -3.12
N VAL A 124 2.02 -2.93 -2.54
CA VAL A 124 0.86 -3.58 -3.17
C VAL A 124 -0.20 -2.54 -3.48
N LEU A 125 -0.55 -1.68 -2.53
CA LEU A 125 -1.57 -0.66 -2.79
C LEU A 125 -1.10 0.39 -3.81
N ARG A 126 0.18 0.78 -3.84
CA ARG A 126 0.72 1.62 -4.92
C ARG A 126 0.50 0.97 -6.29
N PHE A 127 0.79 -0.33 -6.42
CA PHE A 127 0.55 -1.06 -7.67
C PHE A 127 -0.94 -1.12 -8.05
N VAL A 128 -1.84 -1.23 -7.08
CA VAL A 128 -3.30 -1.25 -7.31
C VAL A 128 -3.84 0.14 -7.68
N VAL A 129 -3.40 1.19 -6.98
CA VAL A 129 -3.91 2.55 -7.13
C VAL A 129 -3.34 3.27 -8.35
N ILE A 130 -2.15 2.88 -8.86
CA ILE A 130 -1.62 3.40 -10.13
C ILE A 130 -2.64 3.26 -11.28
N ARG A 131 -3.56 2.28 -11.23
CA ARG A 131 -4.63 2.13 -12.21
C ARG A 131 -5.79 3.14 -12.08
N HIS A 132 -5.90 3.86 -10.96
CA HIS A 132 -7.06 4.72 -10.62
C HIS A 132 -6.68 6.18 -10.31
N GLY A 133 -5.40 6.52 -10.22
CA GLY A 133 -4.94 7.89 -10.02
C GLY A 133 -3.54 7.99 -9.41
N VAL A 134 -2.85 9.10 -9.69
CA VAL A 134 -1.49 9.33 -9.20
C VAL A 134 -1.55 9.84 -7.76
N MET A 135 -1.19 9.00 -6.78
CA MET A 135 -0.99 9.47 -5.41
C MET A 135 0.33 10.25 -5.31
N PRO A 136 0.32 11.55 -4.92
CA PRO A 136 1.55 12.30 -4.73
C PRO A 136 2.37 11.69 -3.58
N ALA A 137 3.67 11.49 -3.83
CA ALA A 137 4.60 10.95 -2.86
C ALA A 137 4.86 11.99 -1.75
N GLY A 138 4.54 11.64 -0.50
CA GLY A 138 4.83 12.49 0.65
C GLY A 138 6.35 12.63 0.87
N ARG A 139 6.82 13.85 1.17
CA ARG A 139 8.23 14.17 1.43
C ARG A 139 8.88 13.33 2.54
N GLY A 140 8.09 12.75 3.44
CA GLY A 140 8.55 11.87 4.52
C GLY A 140 9.18 10.54 4.07
N GLY A 141 8.96 10.11 2.82
CA GLY A 141 9.50 8.84 2.31
C GLY A 141 11.03 8.78 2.33
N LYS A 142 11.70 9.86 1.91
CA LYS A 142 13.17 9.91 1.82
C LYS A 142 13.82 9.86 3.20
N LEU A 143 13.28 10.62 4.16
CA LEU A 143 13.80 10.63 5.53
C LEU A 143 13.65 9.25 6.17
N LYS A 144 12.48 8.60 6.00
CA LYS A 144 12.28 7.24 6.51
C LYS A 144 13.35 6.29 5.97
N THR A 145 13.55 6.25 4.65
CA THR A 145 14.54 5.36 4.03
C THR A 145 15.94 5.64 4.57
N MET A 146 16.33 6.92 4.71
CA MET A 146 17.64 7.26 5.27
C MET A 146 17.80 6.77 6.71
N LEU A 147 16.81 6.99 7.58
CA LEU A 147 16.84 6.52 8.97
C LEU A 147 16.96 5.00 9.05
N GLN A 148 16.20 4.31 8.21
CA GLN A 148 16.15 2.85 8.17
C GLN A 148 17.46 2.24 7.65
N THR A 149 17.99 2.74 6.53
CA THR A 149 19.26 2.28 5.97
C THR A 149 20.42 2.54 6.93
N LEU A 150 20.46 3.73 7.56
CA LEU A 150 21.50 4.04 8.55
C LEU A 150 21.39 3.15 9.80
N SER A 151 20.17 2.91 10.29
CA SER A 151 19.93 2.02 11.41
C SER A 151 20.38 0.59 11.12
N LEU A 152 19.90 0.00 10.02
CA LEU A 152 20.25 -1.37 9.62
C LEU A 152 21.75 -1.53 9.33
N GLY A 153 22.36 -0.55 8.68
CA GLY A 153 23.80 -0.53 8.46
C GLY A 153 24.55 -0.54 9.79
N SER A 154 24.22 0.38 10.70
CA SER A 154 24.87 0.45 12.01
C SER A 154 24.65 -0.83 12.84
N LEU A 155 23.48 -1.46 12.78
CA LEU A 155 23.19 -2.71 13.50
C LEU A 155 23.83 -3.95 12.86
N THR A 156 24.15 -3.88 11.57
CA THR A 156 24.90 -4.94 10.87
C THR A 156 26.40 -4.86 11.22
N LEU A 157 26.96 -3.64 11.28
CA LEU A 157 28.34 -3.40 11.62
C LEU A 157 28.65 -3.96 13.03
N PRO A 158 29.83 -4.58 13.27
CA PRO A 158 30.16 -5.19 14.55
C PRO A 158 30.53 -4.12 15.60
N LEU A 159 29.60 -3.23 15.95
CA LEU A 159 29.84 -2.09 16.84
C LEU A 159 30.38 -2.48 18.23
N TRP A 160 30.14 -3.71 18.67
CA TRP A 160 30.62 -4.22 19.95
C TRP A 160 32.15 -4.29 20.06
N VAL A 161 32.89 -4.29 18.94
CA VAL A 161 34.37 -4.30 18.96
C VAL A 161 34.99 -2.90 18.97
N TRP A 162 34.19 -1.85 18.78
CA TRP A 162 34.68 -0.47 18.65
C TRP A 162 34.73 0.25 20.01
N PRO A 163 35.71 1.14 20.26
CA PRO A 163 35.58 2.12 21.34
C PRO A 163 34.26 2.91 21.20
N LEU A 164 33.58 3.14 22.33
CA LEU A 164 32.25 3.77 22.41
C LEU A 164 31.08 2.92 21.88
N SER A 165 31.24 1.59 21.84
CA SER A 165 30.20 0.65 21.40
C SER A 165 28.80 0.92 21.96
N GLY A 166 28.68 1.27 23.25
CA GLY A 166 27.41 1.60 23.88
C GLY A 166 26.71 2.83 23.27
N VAL A 167 27.45 3.91 23.01
CA VAL A 167 26.89 5.13 22.40
C VAL A 167 26.49 4.87 20.96
N LEU A 168 27.36 4.22 20.17
CA LEU A 168 27.09 3.91 18.76
C LEU A 168 25.88 2.99 18.61
N THR A 169 25.77 1.97 19.46
CA THR A 169 24.63 1.05 19.48
C THR A 169 23.34 1.78 19.87
N THR A 170 23.41 2.69 20.85
CA THR A 170 22.25 3.51 21.24
C THR A 170 21.78 4.38 20.08
N ILE A 171 22.70 5.04 19.35
CA ILE A 171 22.37 5.82 18.16
C ILE A 171 21.70 4.93 17.10
N ALA A 172 22.20 3.72 16.87
CA ALA A 172 21.63 2.78 15.91
C ALA A 172 20.16 2.41 16.23
N TYR A 173 19.85 2.20 17.52
CA TYR A 173 18.49 1.95 17.99
C TYR A 173 17.60 3.20 18.00
N VAL A 174 18.15 4.38 18.28
CA VAL A 174 17.41 5.64 18.14
C VAL A 174 17.00 5.86 16.68
N LEU A 175 17.91 5.60 15.73
CA LEU A 175 17.58 5.62 14.30
C LEU A 175 16.50 4.59 13.94
N LEU A 176 16.58 3.38 14.51
CA LEU A 176 15.55 2.35 14.34
C LEU A 176 14.18 2.82 14.83
N GLY A 177 14.15 3.38 16.05
CA GLY A 177 12.94 3.92 16.66
C GLY A 177 12.34 5.06 15.84
N ALA A 178 13.17 5.98 15.36
CA ALA A 178 12.74 7.06 14.47
C ALA A 178 12.17 6.51 13.14
N ALA A 179 12.82 5.51 12.54
CA ALA A 179 12.32 4.84 11.34
C ALA A 179 10.99 4.12 11.58
N LEU A 180 10.82 3.48 12.73
CA LEU A 180 9.58 2.82 13.14
C LEU A 180 8.45 3.84 13.33
N VAL A 181 8.69 4.94 14.05
CA VAL A 181 7.70 6.01 14.23
C VAL A 181 7.25 6.57 12.88
N MET A 182 8.19 6.89 11.99
CA MET A 182 7.88 7.34 10.63
C MET A 182 7.08 6.29 9.83
N THR A 183 7.39 5.02 10.03
CA THR A 183 6.68 3.89 9.42
C THR A 183 5.23 3.82 9.88
N VAL A 184 4.99 3.93 11.19
CA VAL A 184 3.64 3.90 11.78
C VAL A 184 2.83 5.13 11.37
N LEU A 185 3.37 6.34 11.52
CA LEU A 185 2.70 7.59 11.14
C LEU A 185 2.25 7.55 9.68
N SER A 186 3.16 7.17 8.78
CA SER A 186 2.82 7.06 7.36
C SER A 186 1.89 5.87 7.04
N GLY A 187 1.88 4.82 7.85
CA GLY A 187 0.94 3.71 7.75
C GLY A 187 -0.48 4.14 8.09
N VAL A 188 -0.64 4.92 9.16
CA VAL A 188 -1.93 5.48 9.60
C VAL A 188 -2.52 6.41 8.54
N ASP A 189 -1.72 7.36 8.02
CA ASP A 189 -2.12 8.24 6.91
C ASP A 189 -2.64 7.46 5.70
N TYR A 190 -2.05 6.29 5.47
CA TYR A 190 -2.36 5.45 4.33
C TYR A 190 -3.66 4.67 4.51
N VAL A 191 -3.91 4.15 5.72
CA VAL A 191 -5.18 3.50 6.06
C VAL A 191 -6.35 4.47 5.89
N PHE A 192 -6.19 5.73 6.32
CA PHE A 192 -7.21 6.76 6.10
C PHE A 192 -7.46 7.05 4.62
N LYS A 193 -6.40 7.15 3.80
CA LYS A 193 -6.53 7.33 2.34
C LYS A 193 -7.24 6.13 1.69
N ALA A 194 -6.88 4.91 2.09
CA ALA A 194 -7.50 3.69 1.60
C ALA A 194 -8.98 3.60 1.97
N ALA A 195 -9.36 3.99 3.19
CA ALA A 195 -10.75 4.05 3.63
C ALA A 195 -11.58 5.05 2.78
N ARG A 196 -11.03 6.24 2.51
CA ARG A 196 -11.69 7.27 1.68
C ARG A 196 -11.87 6.83 0.23
N LEU A 197 -10.92 6.09 -0.33
CA LEU A 197 -11.00 5.49 -1.67
C LEU A 197 -12.10 4.42 -1.77
N ARG A 198 -12.32 3.62 -0.71
CA ARG A 198 -13.42 2.64 -0.67
C ARG A 198 -14.79 3.31 -0.70
N GLU A 199 -14.95 4.46 -0.05
CA GLU A 199 -16.20 5.22 -0.08
C GLU A 199 -16.52 5.81 -1.46
N THR A 200 -15.49 6.18 -2.23
CA THR A 200 -15.63 6.77 -3.58
C THR A 200 -15.64 5.74 -4.71
N SER A 201 -15.49 4.44 -4.40
CA SER A 201 -15.44 3.37 -5.40
C SER A 201 -16.75 3.25 -6.19
N GLU A 202 -16.64 3.00 -7.51
CA GLU A 202 -17.79 2.82 -8.42
C GLU A 202 -18.81 1.80 -7.93
N ARG A 203 -18.39 0.72 -7.26
CA ARG A 203 -19.32 -0.26 -6.65
C ARG A 203 -20.25 0.35 -5.59
N THR A 204 -19.77 1.32 -4.81
CA THR A 204 -20.58 2.04 -3.83
C THR A 204 -21.54 2.99 -4.53
N ARG A 205 -21.08 3.66 -5.60
CA ARG A 205 -21.95 4.47 -6.48
C ARG A 205 -23.03 3.63 -7.15
N LEU A 206 -22.69 2.49 -7.75
CA LEU A 206 -23.62 1.56 -8.40
C LEU A 206 -24.61 0.98 -7.39
N ARG A 207 -24.18 0.59 -6.19
CA ARG A 207 -25.10 0.15 -5.12
C ARG A 207 -26.04 1.27 -4.66
N ARG A 208 -25.56 2.50 -4.56
CA ARG A 208 -26.41 3.66 -4.24
C ARG A 208 -27.40 3.97 -5.37
N ALA A 209 -26.96 3.91 -6.62
CA ALA A 209 -27.80 4.08 -7.80
C ALA A 209 -28.88 2.99 -7.89
N ALA A 210 -28.51 1.72 -7.67
CA ALA A 210 -29.46 0.61 -7.65
C ALA A 210 -30.51 0.77 -6.54
N ARG A 211 -30.10 1.16 -5.32
CA ARG A 211 -31.03 1.44 -4.21
C ARG A 211 -31.93 2.65 -4.46
N ALA A 212 -31.43 3.67 -5.16
CA ALA A 212 -32.24 4.81 -5.56
C ALA A 212 -33.31 4.40 -6.59
N ALA A 213 -32.92 3.62 -7.60
CA ALA A 213 -33.83 3.08 -8.62
C ALA A 213 -34.92 2.17 -8.01
N GLU A 214 -34.58 1.30 -7.06
CA GLU A 214 -35.58 0.50 -6.33
C GLU A 214 -36.57 1.35 -5.54
N ARG A 215 -36.12 2.44 -4.90
CA ARG A 215 -37.00 3.35 -4.16
C ARG A 215 -37.95 4.09 -5.10
N GLU A 216 -37.46 4.58 -6.22
CA GLU A 216 -38.28 5.24 -7.25
C GLU A 216 -39.32 4.28 -7.84
N ALA A 217 -38.93 3.03 -8.13
CA ALA A 217 -39.87 2.01 -8.63
C ALA A 217 -40.98 1.70 -7.61
N ARG A 218 -40.65 1.60 -6.32
CA ARG A 218 -41.64 1.42 -5.25
C ARG A 218 -42.57 2.61 -5.09
N LEU A 219 -42.05 3.83 -5.20
CA LEU A 219 -42.87 5.04 -5.15
C LEU A 219 -43.80 5.12 -6.35
N ALA A 220 -43.31 4.86 -7.57
CA ALA A 220 -44.12 4.84 -8.79
C ALA A 220 -45.24 3.79 -8.74
N GLN A 221 -44.96 2.58 -8.22
CA GLN A 221 -45.99 1.57 -7.98
C GLN A 221 -47.05 2.05 -6.99
N ARG A 222 -46.63 2.72 -5.92
CA ARG A 222 -47.53 3.24 -4.88
C ARG A 222 -48.41 4.37 -5.42
N THR A 223 -47.86 5.26 -6.22
CA THR A 223 -48.62 6.33 -6.89
C THR A 223 -49.62 5.75 -7.89
N HIS A 224 -49.20 4.81 -8.74
CA HIS A 224 -50.08 4.15 -9.72
C HIS A 224 -51.26 3.42 -9.03
N TRP A 225 -51.04 2.79 -7.87
CA TRP A 225 -52.11 2.16 -7.09
C TRP A 225 -53.12 3.20 -6.56
N THR A 226 -52.64 4.31 -6.01
CA THR A 226 -53.51 5.40 -5.52
C THR A 226 -54.30 6.11 -6.63
N THR A 227 -53.77 6.23 -7.85
CA THR A 227 -54.50 6.84 -8.97
C THR A 227 -55.57 5.90 -9.54
N ARG A 228 -55.37 4.58 -9.45
CA ARG A 228 -56.35 3.58 -9.88
C ARG A 228 -57.53 3.47 -8.93
N GLU A 229 -57.27 3.44 -7.61
CA GLU A 229 -58.34 3.45 -6.61
C GLU A 229 -59.07 4.80 -6.52
N GLY A 230 -58.38 5.91 -6.76
CA GLY A 230 -59.01 7.23 -6.84
C GLY A 230 -59.91 7.42 -8.07
N GLY A 231 -59.71 6.64 -9.14
CA GLY A 231 -60.54 6.66 -10.35
C GLY A 231 -61.84 5.86 -10.22
N ASP A 232 -61.78 4.71 -9.55
CA ASP A 232 -62.95 3.83 -9.35
C ASP A 232 -63.90 4.30 -8.22
N ALA A 233 -63.49 5.25 -7.38
CA ALA A 233 -64.33 5.79 -6.31
C ALA A 233 -65.39 6.82 -6.80
N SER A 234 -65.49 7.11 -8.10
CA SER A 234 -66.40 8.14 -8.64
C SER A 234 -67.69 7.63 -9.32
N ALA A 235 -67.95 6.32 -9.31
CA ALA A 235 -69.17 5.77 -9.91
C ALA A 235 -69.82 4.67 -9.06
N SER A 236 -70.74 5.04 -8.16
CA SER A 236 -72.15 4.59 -8.18
C SER A 236 -72.95 5.13 -6.97
N PRO A 237 -74.28 5.41 -7.09
CA PRO A 237 -75.03 6.21 -6.14
C PRO A 237 -75.89 5.40 -5.15
N ARG A 238 -76.07 6.00 -3.96
CA ARG A 238 -77.21 5.93 -3.00
C ARG A 238 -77.60 4.60 -2.36
N GLY A 239 -77.71 4.64 -1.03
CA GLY A 239 -78.66 3.83 -0.26
C GLY A 239 -78.37 3.81 1.25
N ALA A 240 -79.15 4.57 2.03
CA ALA A 240 -79.71 4.33 3.39
C ALA A 240 -79.00 3.31 4.33
N THR A 241 -78.88 3.44 5.66
CA THR A 241 -79.66 4.12 6.71
C THR A 241 -78.93 3.89 8.06
N SER A 242 -79.28 4.69 9.07
CA SER A 242 -78.86 4.69 10.47
C SER A 242 -78.98 3.38 11.27
N THR A 243 -78.14 3.20 12.31
CA THR A 243 -78.44 2.90 13.76
C THR A 243 -77.20 2.26 14.43
N SER A 244 -76.51 2.94 15.36
CA SER A 244 -76.58 2.88 16.85
C SER A 244 -76.41 1.50 17.50
N SER A 245 -75.47 1.37 18.44
CA SER A 245 -75.39 0.46 19.62
C SER A 245 -73.96 -0.08 19.79
N SER A 246 -73.12 0.47 20.66
CA SER A 246 -72.92 0.13 22.09
C SER A 246 -72.54 -1.34 22.35
N GLY A 247 -71.27 -1.59 22.71
CA GLY A 247 -70.82 -2.90 23.19
C GLY A 247 -69.46 -2.81 23.88
N VAL A 248 -69.45 -3.14 25.18
CA VAL A 248 -68.36 -3.01 26.16
C VAL A 248 -67.58 -4.33 26.29
N GLY A 249 -66.24 -4.23 26.32
CA GLY A 249 -65.29 -5.10 27.06
C GLY A 249 -64.78 -6.40 26.37
N PRO A 250 -63.71 -7.07 26.88
CA PRO A 250 -62.70 -6.67 27.87
C PRO A 250 -61.22 -6.87 27.40
N VAL A 251 -60.29 -6.22 28.12
CA VAL A 251 -58.81 -6.47 28.17
C VAL A 251 -58.59 -7.57 29.23
N PRO A 252 -57.68 -8.61 29.14
CA PRO A 252 -56.19 -8.50 29.17
C PRO A 252 -55.45 -9.77 28.61
N PRO A 253 -54.19 -10.15 28.97
CA PRO A 253 -53.07 -9.41 29.57
C PRO A 253 -51.74 -9.48 28.78
N GLU A 254 -50.94 -8.49 29.14
CA GLU A 254 -49.49 -8.32 29.08
C GLU A 254 -48.66 -9.58 29.44
N LYS A 255 -47.63 -9.90 28.62
CA LYS A 255 -46.52 -10.78 28.99
C LYS A 255 -45.22 -9.98 28.98
N THR A 256 -44.63 -9.87 30.15
CA THR A 256 -43.29 -9.35 30.44
C THR A 256 -42.18 -10.32 29.97
N PRO A 257 -40.94 -9.84 29.85
CA PRO A 257 -39.85 -10.54 29.15
C PRO A 257 -39.03 -11.43 30.09
N ASN A 258 -38.63 -12.62 29.61
CA ASN A 258 -37.63 -13.42 30.32
C ASN A 258 -36.24 -13.24 29.71
N ARG A 259 -35.27 -13.00 30.60
CA ARG A 259 -33.83 -13.01 30.38
C ARG A 259 -33.35 -14.45 30.33
N ASP A 260 -32.34 -14.69 29.51
CA ASP A 260 -31.16 -15.52 29.82
C ASP A 260 -29.99 -14.94 29.01
#